data_AF-A0A8T4BM12-F1
#
_entry.id   AF-A0A8T4BM12-F1
#
_cell.length_a   1.000
_cell.length_b   1.000
_cell.length_c   1.000
_cell.angle_alpha   90.00
_cell.angle_beta   90.00
_cell.angle_gamma   90.00
#
_symmetry.space_group_name_H-M   'P 1'
#
loop_
_entity.id
_entity.type
_entity.pdbx_description
1 polymer ?
#
loop_
_entity_poly.entity_id
_entity_poly.type
_entity_poly.pdbx_seq_one_letter_code
_entity_poly.pdbx_strand_id
1 'polypeptide(L)'
;MAKDKKKKEEDKPKRNDFKSFLRKRAPIYLALIAMLVVFVIPEMTKGTLEKSLPELSGENQQAVDILMKYNGPNNDGLTVLQALENKIDEEYPDEKIFDHKETIVDLTVTNVNSEEYQVIFNFKSHKGEMNYDWKINVISEEITSNNSEAKHIIDLVNYYD
;
A
#
# COMPACT_ATOMS: atom_id res chain seq x y z
N MET A 1 -2.80 -51.61 -51.19
CA MET A 1 -4.15 -51.06 -50.89
C MET A 1 -4.55 -51.57 -49.51
N ALA A 2 -4.99 -50.83 -48.50
CA ALA A 2 -5.12 -49.39 -48.25
C ALA A 2 -4.93 -49.20 -46.72
N LYS A 3 -4.31 -48.10 -46.30
CA LYS A 3 -4.12 -47.72 -44.90
C LYS A 3 -5.39 -47.05 -44.39
N ASP A 4 -6.18 -47.72 -43.54
CA ASP A 4 -7.26 -47.05 -42.80
C ASP A 4 -6.70 -46.35 -41.56
N LYS A 5 -6.38 -45.06 -41.73
CA LYS A 5 -6.10 -44.13 -40.65
C LYS A 5 -7.42 -43.83 -39.92
N LYS A 6 -7.65 -44.46 -38.77
CA LYS A 6 -8.59 -43.94 -37.76
C LYS A 6 -8.15 -42.52 -37.38
N LYS A 7 -8.88 -41.51 -37.87
CA LYS A 7 -8.76 -40.13 -37.42
C LYS A 7 -9.03 -40.11 -35.91
N LYS A 8 -8.01 -39.76 -35.12
CA LYS A 8 -8.22 -39.24 -33.77
C LYS A 8 -8.96 -37.93 -33.94
N GLU A 9 -10.26 -37.94 -33.66
CA GLU A 9 -10.99 -36.69 -33.41
C GLU A 9 -10.31 -36.01 -32.22
N GLU A 10 -9.75 -34.84 -32.49
CA GLU A 10 -9.32 -33.89 -31.48
C GLU A 10 -10.54 -33.52 -30.65
N ASP A 11 -10.58 -34.00 -29.41
CA ASP A 11 -11.62 -33.75 -28.43
C ASP A 11 -11.53 -32.27 -28.00
N LYS A 12 -12.05 -31.38 -28.85
CA LYS A 12 -12.25 -29.98 -28.49
C LYS A 12 -13.27 -29.96 -27.36
N PRO A 13 -12.97 -29.33 -26.20
CA PRO A 13 -13.87 -29.36 -25.05
C PRO A 13 -15.23 -28.78 -25.46
N LYS A 14 -16.28 -29.62 -25.42
CA LYS A 14 -17.63 -29.21 -25.79
C LYS A 14 -18.07 -28.16 -24.77
N ARG A 15 -18.62 -27.03 -25.22
CA ARG A 15 -19.20 -25.97 -24.35
C ARG A 15 -20.19 -26.52 -23.30
N ASN A 16 -20.77 -27.70 -23.54
CA ASN A 16 -21.63 -28.41 -22.60
C ASN A 16 -20.90 -28.95 -21.36
N ASP A 17 -19.61 -29.29 -21.45
CA ASP A 17 -18.85 -29.82 -20.33
C ASP A 17 -18.60 -28.73 -19.29
N PHE A 18 -18.27 -27.51 -19.73
CA PHE A 18 -18.20 -26.34 -18.85
C PHE A 18 -19.53 -26.04 -18.15
N LYS A 19 -20.66 -26.11 -18.88
CA LYS A 19 -21.99 -25.91 -18.30
C LYS A 19 -22.34 -26.99 -17.26
N SER A 20 -21.95 -28.25 -17.51
CA SER A 20 -22.16 -29.36 -16.57
C SER A 20 -21.23 -29.28 -15.35
N PHE A 21 -20.01 -28.79 -15.56
CA PHE A 21 -18.97 -28.60 -14.56
C PHE A 21 -19.34 -27.46 -13.60
N LEU A 22 -19.77 -26.32 -14.16
CA LEU A 22 -20.39 -25.24 -13.40
C LEU A 22 -21.60 -25.79 -12.64
N ARG A 23 -22.55 -26.50 -13.27
CA ARG A 23 -23.73 -26.98 -12.52
C ARG A 23 -23.42 -27.93 -11.35
N LYS A 24 -22.37 -28.76 -11.42
CA LYS A 24 -22.01 -29.72 -10.36
C LYS A 24 -21.10 -29.15 -9.27
N ARG A 25 -20.20 -28.23 -9.61
CA ARG A 25 -19.19 -27.68 -8.67
C ARG A 25 -19.36 -26.19 -8.39
N ALA A 26 -20.19 -25.48 -9.16
CA ALA A 26 -20.48 -24.07 -8.92
C ALA A 26 -21.00 -23.80 -7.51
N PRO A 27 -21.79 -24.66 -6.84
CA PRO A 27 -22.16 -24.38 -5.45
C PRO A 27 -20.93 -24.25 -4.53
N ILE A 28 -19.92 -25.09 -4.72
CA ILE A 28 -18.67 -25.09 -3.93
C ILE A 28 -17.79 -23.90 -4.32
N TYR A 29 -17.62 -23.64 -5.62
CA TYR A 29 -16.84 -22.48 -6.08
C TYR A 29 -17.50 -21.15 -5.69
N LEU A 30 -18.83 -21.06 -5.77
CA LEU A 30 -19.59 -19.89 -5.34
C LEU A 30 -19.45 -19.69 -3.82
N ALA A 31 -19.47 -20.77 -3.02
CA ALA A 31 -19.23 -20.70 -1.59
C ALA A 31 -17.81 -20.23 -1.26
N LEU A 32 -16.79 -20.72 -1.97
CA LEU A 32 -15.40 -20.26 -1.80
C LEU A 32 -15.22 -18.79 -2.23
N ILE A 33 -15.81 -18.38 -3.35
CA ILE A 33 -15.78 -16.97 -3.78
C ILE A 33 -16.51 -16.10 -2.77
N ALA A 34 -17.68 -16.53 -2.26
CA ALA A 34 -18.41 -15.81 -1.22
C ALA A 34 -17.59 -15.68 0.07
N MET A 35 -16.85 -16.73 0.46
CA MET A 35 -15.93 -16.69 1.59
C MET A 35 -14.79 -15.68 1.35
N LEU A 36 -14.18 -15.66 0.17
CA LEU A 36 -13.16 -14.66 -0.17
C LEU A 36 -13.73 -13.23 -0.14
N VAL A 37 -14.95 -13.03 -0.65
CA VAL A 37 -15.62 -11.72 -0.63
C VAL A 37 -15.95 -11.27 0.80
N VAL A 38 -16.31 -12.17 1.70
CA VAL A 38 -16.68 -11.81 3.08
C VAL A 38 -15.47 -11.63 3.99
N PHE A 39 -14.42 -12.44 3.84
CA PHE A 39 -13.29 -12.45 4.76
C PHE A 39 -12.02 -11.80 4.20
N VAL A 40 -11.74 -11.96 2.90
CA VAL A 40 -10.48 -11.50 2.30
C VAL A 40 -10.62 -10.09 1.74
N ILE A 41 -11.71 -9.78 1.03
CA ILE A 41 -11.90 -8.43 0.46
C ILE A 41 -11.91 -7.35 1.55
N PRO A 42 -12.66 -7.46 2.67
CA PRO A 42 -12.70 -6.39 3.67
C PRO A 42 -11.38 -6.17 4.41
N GLU A 43 -10.50 -7.18 4.41
CA GLU A 43 -9.15 -7.10 4.95
C GLU A 43 -8.21 -6.38 3.97
N MET A 44 -8.26 -6.74 2.68
CA MET A 44 -7.44 -6.08 1.64
C MET A 44 -7.93 -4.67 1.26
N THR A 45 -9.20 -4.34 1.55
CA THR A 45 -9.76 -3.00 1.35
C THR A 45 -9.69 -2.14 2.60
N LYS A 46 -9.03 -2.57 3.69
CA LYS A 46 -8.73 -1.67 4.81
C LYS A 46 -8.10 -0.38 4.27
N GLY A 47 -8.49 0.76 4.84
CA GLY A 47 -7.79 2.02 4.59
C GLY A 47 -6.32 1.81 4.96
N THR A 48 -5.44 2.01 3.99
CA THR A 48 -3.99 2.04 4.21
C THR A 48 -3.57 3.49 4.31
N LEU A 49 -2.42 3.75 4.93
CA LEU A 49 -1.90 5.11 5.00
C LEU A 49 -1.80 5.74 3.60
N GLU A 50 -1.31 4.98 2.62
CA GLU A 50 -1.17 5.41 1.21
C GLU A 50 -2.48 5.95 0.61
N LYS A 51 -3.62 5.29 0.89
CA LYS A 51 -4.94 5.72 0.39
C LYS A 51 -5.48 6.95 1.11
N SER A 52 -4.99 7.23 2.32
CA SER A 52 -5.37 8.39 3.12
C SER A 52 -4.52 9.62 2.80
N LEU A 53 -3.40 9.47 2.08
CA LEU A 53 -2.59 10.61 1.66
C LEU A 53 -3.32 11.44 0.60
N PRO A 54 -3.26 12.78 0.67
CA PRO A 54 -3.82 13.63 -0.36
C PRO A 54 -3.01 13.54 -1.66
N GLU A 55 -3.68 13.61 -2.81
CA GLU A 55 -3.02 13.73 -4.10
C GLU A 55 -2.40 15.12 -4.25
N LEU A 56 -1.09 15.19 -4.46
CA LEU A 56 -0.37 16.43 -4.74
C LEU A 56 -0.05 16.53 -6.24
N SER A 57 0.55 17.64 -6.65
CA SER A 57 0.93 17.85 -8.05
C SER A 57 2.32 18.47 -8.20
N GLY A 58 2.96 18.19 -9.33
CA GLY A 58 4.28 18.73 -9.67
C GLY A 58 5.38 18.28 -8.71
N GLU A 59 6.27 19.21 -8.37
CA GLU A 59 7.43 18.97 -7.52
C GLU A 59 7.06 18.60 -6.08
N ASN A 60 5.88 19.02 -5.60
CA ASN A 60 5.39 18.63 -4.28
C ASN A 60 5.12 17.12 -4.21
N GLN A 61 4.56 16.54 -5.28
CA GLN A 61 4.37 15.09 -5.36
C GLN A 61 5.72 14.38 -5.44
N GLN A 62 6.68 14.94 -6.19
CA GLN A 62 8.02 14.36 -6.29
C GLN A 62 8.72 14.30 -4.91
N ALA A 63 8.65 15.36 -4.11
CA ALA A 63 9.25 15.39 -2.78
C ALA A 63 8.63 14.33 -1.84
N VAL A 64 7.31 14.17 -1.88
CA VAL A 64 6.60 13.14 -1.11
C VAL A 64 6.93 11.75 -1.60
N ASP A 65 7.00 11.55 -2.91
CA ASP A 65 7.36 10.25 -3.50
C ASP A 65 8.77 9.81 -3.08
N ILE A 66 9.74 10.73 -3.10
CA ILE A 66 11.12 10.46 -2.63
C ILE A 66 11.08 10.04 -1.16
N LEU A 67 10.39 10.81 -0.31
CA LEU A 67 10.28 10.49 1.12
C LEU A 67 9.62 9.14 1.36
N MET A 68 8.43 8.89 0.79
CA MET A 68 7.61 7.72 1.09
C MET A 68 8.22 6.42 0.55
N LYS A 69 8.99 6.50 -0.55
CA LYS A 69 9.68 5.34 -1.17
C LYS A 69 11.07 5.09 -0.58
N TYR A 70 11.61 6.03 0.20
CA TYR A 70 12.91 5.86 0.84
C TYR A 70 12.91 4.61 1.72
N ASN A 71 13.86 3.71 1.46
CA ASN A 71 13.96 2.38 2.08
C ASN A 71 15.37 2.10 2.63
N GLY A 72 16.00 3.16 3.12
CA GLY A 72 17.32 3.11 3.75
C GLY A 72 18.48 3.13 2.76
N PRO A 73 19.73 3.21 3.25
CA PRO A 73 20.93 3.38 2.42
C PRO A 73 21.24 2.16 1.54
N ASN A 74 20.76 0.97 1.92
CA ASN A 74 21.02 -0.29 1.21
C ASN A 74 19.94 -0.62 0.16
N ASN A 75 18.88 0.19 0.05
CA ASN A 75 17.75 0.00 -0.86
C ASN A 75 17.01 -1.36 -0.75
N ASP A 76 17.06 -2.02 0.41
CA ASP A 76 16.49 -3.37 0.61
C ASP A 76 15.67 -3.49 1.91
N GLY A 77 15.26 -2.36 2.49
CA GLY A 77 14.63 -2.30 3.81
C GLY A 77 13.17 -1.87 3.82
N LEU A 78 12.69 -1.62 5.04
CA LEU A 78 11.40 -0.99 5.35
C LEU A 78 11.34 0.40 4.72
N THR A 79 10.25 0.75 4.03
CA THR A 79 10.09 2.12 3.52
C THR A 79 9.59 3.08 4.60
N VAL A 80 9.78 4.39 4.43
CA VAL A 80 9.20 5.40 5.34
C VAL A 80 7.68 5.28 5.42
N LEU A 81 7.00 5.02 4.30
CA LEU A 81 5.55 4.80 4.27
C LEU A 81 5.15 3.62 5.17
N GLN A 82 5.85 2.49 5.03
CA GLN A 82 5.60 1.29 5.84
C GLN A 82 5.97 1.51 7.32
N ALA A 83 7.05 2.24 7.60
CA ALA A 83 7.44 2.58 8.95
C ALA A 83 6.38 3.44 9.66
N LEU A 84 5.77 4.40 8.96
CA LEU A 84 4.66 5.20 9.47
C LEU A 84 3.41 4.35 9.67
N GLU A 85 3.07 3.50 8.70
CA GLU A 85 1.90 2.61 8.80
C GLU A 85 2.05 1.64 9.98
N ASN A 86 3.22 0.98 10.13
CA ASN A 86 3.53 0.12 11.26
C ASN A 86 3.43 0.89 12.59
N LYS A 87 3.95 2.12 12.65
CA LYS A 87 3.88 2.94 13.86
C LYS A 87 2.44 3.27 14.26
N ILE A 88 1.58 3.53 13.29
CA ILE A 88 0.15 3.74 13.51
C ILE A 88 -0.51 2.43 13.94
N ASP A 89 -0.25 1.32 13.25
CA ASP A 89 -0.82 0.00 13.59
C ASP A 89 -0.41 -0.47 14.99
N GLU A 90 0.81 -0.17 15.44
CA GLU A 90 1.28 -0.46 16.80
C GLU A 90 0.50 0.32 17.87
N GLU A 91 0.10 1.56 17.59
CA GLU A 91 -0.71 2.37 18.52
C GLU A 91 -2.21 2.03 18.46
N TYR A 92 -2.68 1.46 17.35
CA TYR A 92 -4.09 1.12 17.12
C TYR A 92 -4.26 -0.33 16.60
N PRO A 93 -3.75 -1.36 17.31
CA PRO A 93 -3.64 -2.73 16.77
C PRO A 93 -4.97 -3.41 16.47
N ASP A 94 -6.02 -3.05 17.23
CA ASP A 94 -7.35 -3.67 17.14
C ASP A 94 -8.38 -2.77 16.44
N GLU A 95 -7.94 -1.69 15.79
CA GLU A 95 -8.82 -0.66 15.24
C GLU A 95 -8.51 -0.39 13.77
N LYS A 96 -9.58 -0.23 12.96
CA LYS A 96 -9.44 0.27 11.59
C LYS A 96 -9.31 1.79 11.64
N ILE A 97 -8.17 2.27 12.12
CA ILE A 97 -8.02 3.69 12.48
C ILE A 97 -8.20 4.61 11.27
N PHE A 98 -7.77 4.21 10.08
CA PHE A 98 -7.96 4.99 8.84
C PHE A 98 -9.43 5.10 8.39
N ASP A 99 -10.31 4.19 8.83
CA ASP A 99 -11.75 4.25 8.54
C ASP A 99 -12.53 5.04 9.62
N HIS A 100 -11.86 5.47 10.70
CA HIS A 100 -12.50 6.15 11.82
C HIS A 100 -12.78 7.62 11.49
N LYS A 101 -14.00 8.08 11.79
CA LYS A 101 -14.49 9.45 11.46
C LYS A 101 -13.67 10.59 12.07
N GLU A 102 -12.97 10.32 13.18
CA GLU A 102 -12.15 11.30 13.90
C GLU A 102 -10.68 11.25 13.46
N THR A 103 -10.34 10.32 12.57
CA THR A 103 -9.00 10.22 12.01
C THR A 103 -8.85 11.21 10.88
N ILE A 104 -7.80 12.03 10.97
CA ILE A 104 -7.45 13.03 9.97
C ILE A 104 -5.98 12.80 9.62
N VAL A 105 -5.72 12.65 8.33
CA VAL A 105 -4.38 12.52 7.77
C VAL A 105 -4.12 13.75 6.92
N ASP A 106 -3.21 14.60 7.38
CA ASP A 106 -2.85 15.84 6.70
C ASP A 106 -1.39 15.78 6.27
N LEU A 107 -1.13 16.09 5.01
CA LEU A 107 0.21 16.18 4.45
C LEU A 107 0.42 17.57 3.85
N THR A 108 1.35 18.33 4.42
CA THR A 108 1.69 19.68 3.96
C THR A 108 3.07 19.68 3.35
N VAL A 109 3.18 20.17 2.12
CA VAL A 109 4.47 20.32 1.43
C VAL A 109 4.72 21.79 1.16
N THR A 110 5.86 22.28 1.63
CA THR A 110 6.26 23.68 1.49
C THR A 110 7.59 23.75 0.76
N ASN A 111 7.67 24.56 -0.29
CA ASN A 111 8.93 24.83 -0.96
C ASN A 111 9.81 25.72 -0.07
N VAL A 112 11.01 25.25 0.27
CA VAL A 112 12.00 26.03 1.03
C VAL A 112 12.91 26.80 0.07
N ASN A 113 13.35 26.14 -0.99
CA ASN A 113 14.09 26.73 -2.11
C ASN A 113 13.92 25.85 -3.37
N SER A 114 14.65 26.14 -4.45
CA SER A 114 14.52 25.42 -5.73
C SER A 114 14.80 23.92 -5.67
N GLU A 115 15.49 23.44 -4.64
CA GLU A 115 15.91 22.05 -4.52
C GLU A 115 15.39 21.39 -3.24
N GLU A 116 15.05 22.17 -2.21
CA GLU A 116 14.62 21.67 -0.91
C GLU A 116 13.13 21.94 -0.64
N TYR A 117 12.44 20.89 -0.21
CA TYR A 117 11.03 20.91 0.17
C TYR A 117 10.90 20.41 1.61
N GLN A 118 10.04 21.06 2.37
CA GLN A 118 9.65 20.61 3.69
C GLN A 118 8.34 19.83 3.59
N VAL A 119 8.33 18.60 4.09
CA VAL A 119 7.15 17.73 4.13
C VAL A 119 6.78 17.51 5.59
N ILE A 120 5.58 17.96 5.94
CA ILE A 120 5.01 17.82 7.29
C ILE A 120 3.84 16.84 7.20
N PHE A 121 3.98 15.71 7.87
CA PHE A 121 2.93 14.71 8.02
C PHE A 121 2.30 14.84 9.41
N ASN A 122 0.99 15.03 9.43
CA ASN A 122 0.19 15.10 10.65
C ASN A 122 -0.85 13.99 10.62
N PHE A 123 -0.80 13.14 11.62
CA PHE A 123 -1.83 12.14 11.88
C PHE A 123 -2.55 12.51 13.17
N LYS A 124 -3.85 12.72 13.10
CA LYS A 124 -4.68 13.01 14.26
C LYS A 124 -5.75 11.94 14.40
N SER A 125 -5.92 11.44 15.61
CA SER A 125 -6.91 10.45 15.96
C SER A 125 -7.68 10.85 17.23
N HIS A 126 -8.56 9.96 17.69
CA HIS A 126 -9.28 10.13 18.94
C HIS A 126 -8.42 9.89 20.21
N LYS A 127 -7.24 9.24 20.09
CA LYS A 127 -6.33 9.00 21.23
C LYS A 127 -5.14 9.94 21.26
N GLY A 128 -4.72 10.49 20.13
CA GLY A 128 -3.52 11.30 20.06
C GLY A 128 -3.24 11.89 18.70
N GLU A 129 -2.12 12.59 18.62
CA GLU A 129 -1.61 13.24 17.42
C GLU A 129 -0.15 12.85 17.23
N MET A 130 0.23 12.55 15.98
CA MET A 130 1.61 12.33 15.56
C MET A 130 1.99 13.40 14.55
N ASN A 131 3.12 14.04 14.75
CA ASN A 131 3.64 15.08 13.86
C ASN A 131 5.06 14.71 13.44
N TYR A 132 5.30 14.72 12.14
CA TYR A 132 6.60 14.43 11.57
C TYR A 132 6.94 15.51 10.55
N ASP A 133 8.18 16.00 10.64
CA ASP A 133 8.67 17.11 9.83
C ASP A 133 10.02 16.72 9.22
N TRP A 134 10.05 16.63 7.89
CA TRP A 134 11.24 16.32 7.12
C TRP A 134 11.55 17.44 6.12
N LYS A 135 12.83 17.55 5.77
CA LYS A 135 13.29 18.33 4.63
C LYS A 135 13.96 17.40 3.62
N ILE A 136 13.49 17.48 2.38
CA ILE A 136 13.86 16.63 1.26
C ILE A 136 14.54 17.50 0.22
N ASN A 137 15.72 17.11 -0.24
CA ASN A 137 16.31 17.66 -1.45
C ASN A 137 15.87 16.82 -2.66
N VAL A 138 15.13 17.40 -3.61
CA VAL A 138 14.57 16.66 -4.76
C VAL A 138 15.60 16.32 -5.83
N ILE A 139 16.82 16.89 -5.75
CA ILE A 139 17.93 16.63 -6.68
C ILE A 139 18.88 15.58 -6.14
N SER A 140 19.31 15.72 -4.87
CA SER A 140 20.20 14.75 -4.22
C SER A 140 19.47 13.58 -3.57
N GLU A 141 18.14 13.66 -3.44
CA GLU A 141 17.28 12.70 -2.72
C GLU A 141 17.64 12.58 -1.22
N GLU A 142 18.39 13.55 -0.68
CA GLU A 142 18.76 13.59 0.73
C GLU A 142 17.56 13.96 1.59
N ILE A 143 17.35 13.20 2.67
CA ILE A 143 16.26 13.40 3.63
C ILE A 143 16.87 13.75 4.99
N THR A 144 16.44 14.89 5.54
CA THR A 144 16.81 15.32 6.89
C THR A 144 15.54 15.51 7.73
N SER A 145 15.67 15.32 9.04
CA SER A 145 14.54 15.41 9.97
C SER A 145 14.61 16.69 10.78
N ASN A 146 13.52 17.45 10.83
CA ASN A 146 13.42 18.69 11.59
C ASN A 146 12.92 18.46 13.03
N ASN A 147 12.31 17.30 13.32
CA ASN A 147 11.88 16.92 14.67
C ASN A 147 12.34 15.50 15.07
N SER A 148 12.26 15.18 16.36
CA SER A 148 12.72 13.89 16.92
C SER A 148 11.93 12.69 16.39
N GLU A 149 10.62 12.85 16.22
CA GLU A 149 9.75 11.78 15.73
C GLU A 149 10.07 11.40 14.28
N ALA A 150 10.26 12.40 13.42
CA ALA A 150 10.70 12.24 12.04
C ALA A 150 12.08 11.59 11.97
N LYS A 151 12.99 11.98 12.87
CA LYS A 151 14.31 11.38 12.97
C LYS A 151 14.21 9.91 13.34
N HIS A 152 13.35 9.56 14.29
CA HIS A 152 13.17 8.18 14.71
C HIS A 152 12.67 7.29 13.57
N ILE A 153 11.76 7.77 12.72
CA ILE A 153 11.31 7.04 11.52
C ILE A 153 12.45 6.82 10.52
N ILE A 154 13.25 7.85 10.23
CA ILE A 154 14.38 7.72 9.30
C ILE A 154 15.46 6.79 9.88
N ASP A 155 15.76 6.89 11.16
CA ASP A 155 16.70 5.98 11.84
C ASP A 155 16.15 4.54 11.80
N LEU A 156 14.87 4.31 12.07
CA LEU A 156 14.24 3.00 11.97
C LEU A 156 14.42 2.40 10.57
N VAL A 157 14.14 3.17 9.53
CA VAL A 157 14.29 2.76 8.13
C VAL A 157 15.76 2.48 7.78
N ASN A 158 16.69 3.31 8.24
CA ASN A 158 18.11 3.19 7.93
C ASN A 158 18.79 1.96 8.54
N TYR A 159 18.30 1.53 9.71
CA TYR A 159 18.85 0.40 10.47
C TYR A 159 17.92 -0.82 10.45
N TYR A 160 16.98 -0.86 9.51
CA TYR A 160 16.11 -2.02 9.29
C TYR A 160 16.88 -3.07 8.48
N ASP A 161 17.43 -4.08 9.17
CA ASP A 161 18.14 -5.24 8.62
C ASP A 161 17.20 -6.46 8.40
#